data_AF-A0A9P6ZF50-F1
#
_entry.id   AF-A0A9P6ZF50-F1
#
_cell.length_a   1.000
_cell.length_b   1.000
_cell.length_c   1.000
_cell.angle_alpha   90.00
_cell.angle_beta   90.00
_cell.angle_gamma   90.00
#
_symmetry.space_group_name_H-M   'P 1'
#
loop_
_entity.id
_entity.type
_entity.pdbx_description
1 polymer ?
#
loop_
_entity_poly.entity_id
_entity_poly.type
_entity_poly.pdbx_seq_one_letter_code
_entity_poly.pdbx_strand_id
1 'polypeptide(L)'
;MTKSARVEQSAPSKPPKLLAGELTPEIARDWDNACTTYFMHKGIDAEDQVKMIAFGMLDPRLHTWYLAQRATLDAGTFTEYMTALKDAWLESHWDTKLRRKVLGSQQGNCAFYEWALELQNQNALLYGNAAHLSDTQLRNQLEANICEELTIPVLRAKLADDLTLKKWIEEVKHLDDKRLEDLASHKRIAEDLYKSSKRTNTYTSTNKTSVPKTHTSSSSRLGTLSETERTLLMKHKGCFKCRKFYVSHQSKECTDGAPDASTYKTLTESDAIAAKPKSKTVAAVGTVGAVMPSSVLDDGSSSEDDISD
;
A
#
# COMPACT_ATOMS: atom_id res chain seq x y z
N MET A 1 -23.00 -3.55 -11.05
CA MET A 1 -22.59 -3.48 -9.64
C MET A 1 -23.79 -2.98 -8.86
N THR A 2 -24.43 -3.86 -8.09
CA THR A 2 -25.42 -3.43 -7.09
C THR A 2 -24.69 -2.62 -6.03
N LYS A 3 -25.26 -1.47 -5.66
CA LYS A 3 -24.71 -0.62 -4.60
C LYS A 3 -25.07 -1.26 -3.25
N SER A 4 -24.08 -1.49 -2.39
CA SER A 4 -24.33 -1.94 -1.01
C SER A 4 -25.13 -0.89 -0.25
N ALA A 5 -26.01 -1.33 0.65
CA ALA A 5 -26.73 -0.45 1.55
C ALA A 5 -25.75 0.27 2.51
N ARG A 6 -26.23 1.30 3.20
CA ARG A 6 -25.43 2.05 4.17
C ARG A 6 -26.31 2.50 5.33
N VAL A 7 -25.74 2.49 6.53
CA VAL A 7 -26.39 3.07 7.72
C VAL A 7 -25.86 4.48 7.95
N GLU A 8 -26.77 5.42 8.16
CA GLU A 8 -26.45 6.82 8.48
C GLU A 8 -27.18 7.26 9.74
N GLN A 9 -26.47 7.90 10.65
CA GLN A 9 -27.04 8.46 11.87
C GLN A 9 -26.38 9.80 12.16
N SER A 10 -27.15 10.89 12.10
CA SER A 10 -26.60 12.25 12.30
C SER A 10 -26.21 12.53 13.75
N ALA A 11 -26.90 11.90 14.72
CA ALA A 11 -26.59 11.98 16.14
C ALA A 11 -27.18 10.76 16.87
N PRO A 12 -26.60 10.30 18.00
CA PRO A 12 -27.11 9.16 18.76
C PRO A 12 -28.58 9.28 19.16
N SER A 13 -29.08 10.51 19.36
CA SER A 13 -30.47 10.78 19.73
C SER A 13 -31.45 10.81 18.55
N LYS A 14 -30.97 10.65 17.31
CA LYS A 14 -31.79 10.67 16.09
C LYS A 14 -31.95 9.24 15.55
N PRO A 15 -33.12 8.89 14.98
CA PRO A 15 -33.32 7.58 14.37
C PRO A 15 -32.25 7.32 13.31
N PRO A 16 -31.65 6.12 13.28
CA PRO A 16 -30.75 5.73 12.22
C PRO A 16 -31.52 5.59 10.90
N LYS A 17 -30.82 5.73 9.78
CA LYS A 17 -31.35 5.57 8.43
C LYS A 17 -30.61 4.45 7.72
N LEU A 18 -31.34 3.46 7.22
CA LEU A 18 -30.83 2.40 6.35
C LEU A 18 -31.11 2.80 4.91
N LEU A 19 -30.07 3.24 4.21
CA LEU A 19 -30.14 3.65 2.81
C LEU A 19 -30.36 2.45 1.88
N ALA A 20 -30.97 2.70 0.73
CA ALA A 20 -31.23 1.68 -0.29
C ALA A 20 -29.95 1.02 -0.80
N GLY A 21 -30.01 -0.31 -0.97
CA GLY A 21 -28.90 -1.11 -1.48
C GLY A 21 -28.99 -2.57 -1.11
N GLU A 22 -27.92 -3.32 -1.39
CA GLU A 22 -27.78 -4.72 -0.99
C GLU A 22 -27.41 -4.83 0.50
N LEU A 23 -28.17 -5.61 1.26
CA LEU A 23 -27.91 -5.83 2.69
C LEU A 23 -26.85 -6.92 2.84
N THR A 24 -25.77 -6.61 3.56
CA THR A 24 -24.73 -7.57 3.96
C THR A 24 -24.78 -7.81 5.46
N PRO A 25 -24.16 -8.88 5.99
CA PRO A 25 -24.10 -9.12 7.44
C PRO A 25 -23.48 -7.95 8.21
N GLU A 26 -22.48 -7.27 7.64
CA GLU A 26 -21.84 -6.09 8.20
C GLU A 26 -22.83 -4.93 8.32
N ILE A 27 -23.58 -4.64 7.25
CA ILE A 27 -24.58 -3.56 7.25
C ILE A 27 -25.72 -3.87 8.22
N ALA A 28 -26.13 -5.14 8.31
CA ALA A 28 -27.13 -5.58 9.27
C ALA A 28 -26.65 -5.38 10.73
N ARG A 29 -25.36 -5.61 11.00
CA ARG A 29 -24.74 -5.34 12.30
C ARG A 29 -24.63 -3.84 12.58
N ASP A 30 -24.26 -3.03 11.59
CA ASP A 30 -24.22 -1.57 11.73
C ASP A 30 -25.61 -1.00 12.03
N TRP A 31 -26.65 -1.55 11.38
CA TRP A 31 -28.03 -1.17 11.64
C TRP A 31 -28.48 -1.52 13.06
N ASP A 32 -28.18 -2.75 13.49
CA ASP A 32 -28.43 -3.25 14.85
C ASP A 32 -27.79 -2.34 15.92
N ASN A 33 -26.51 -2.02 15.74
CA ASN A 33 -25.75 -1.15 16.64
C ASN A 33 -26.30 0.27 16.69
N ALA A 34 -26.64 0.86 15.54
CA ALA A 34 -27.17 2.21 15.47
C ALA A 34 -28.58 2.32 16.07
N CYS A 35 -29.42 1.30 15.87
CA CYS A 35 -30.75 1.20 16.49
C CYS A 35 -30.64 1.06 18.00
N THR A 36 -29.78 0.15 18.48
CA THR A 36 -29.54 -0.06 19.91
C THR A 36 -29.05 1.22 20.58
N THR A 37 -28.11 1.92 19.96
CA THR A 37 -27.59 3.20 20.45
C THR A 37 -28.71 4.25 20.54
N TYR A 38 -29.56 4.32 19.52
CA TYR A 38 -30.71 5.21 19.50
C TYR A 38 -31.71 4.90 20.62
N PHE A 39 -32.06 3.63 20.83
CA PHE A 39 -32.96 3.21 21.90
C PHE A 39 -32.43 3.56 23.28
N MET A 40 -31.14 3.30 23.53
CA MET A 40 -30.50 3.64 24.80
C MET A 40 -30.49 5.15 25.05
N HIS A 41 -30.16 5.95 24.04
CA HIS A 41 -30.06 7.40 24.20
C HIS A 41 -31.44 8.07 24.33
N LYS A 42 -32.48 7.52 23.68
CA LYS A 42 -33.84 8.06 23.77
C LYS A 42 -34.66 7.49 24.91
N GLY A 43 -34.25 6.37 25.51
CA GLY A 43 -35.04 5.65 26.50
C GLY A 43 -36.32 5.10 25.90
N ILE A 44 -36.21 4.38 24.77
CA ILE A 44 -37.38 3.81 24.07
C ILE A 44 -37.75 2.46 24.68
N ASP A 45 -39.01 2.33 25.09
CA ASP A 45 -39.57 1.10 25.61
C ASP A 45 -39.56 -0.02 24.56
N ALA A 46 -39.31 -1.25 25.02
CA ALA A 46 -39.10 -2.41 24.15
C ALA A 46 -40.22 -2.63 23.13
N GLU A 47 -41.47 -2.35 23.52
CA GLU A 47 -42.67 -2.49 22.68
C GLU A 47 -42.80 -1.45 21.55
N ASP A 48 -42.02 -0.37 21.61
CA ASP A 48 -42.04 0.71 20.63
C ASP A 48 -40.76 0.77 19.78
N GLN A 49 -39.72 0.01 20.13
CA GLN A 49 -38.43 0.04 19.44
C GLN A 49 -38.55 -0.13 17.93
N VAL A 50 -39.24 -1.18 17.46
CA VAL A 50 -39.39 -1.49 16.03
C VAL A 50 -40.17 -0.38 15.30
N LYS A 51 -41.26 0.10 15.90
CA LYS A 51 -42.10 1.18 15.35
C LYS A 51 -41.29 2.47 15.15
N MET A 52 -40.39 2.77 16.08
CA MET A 52 -39.60 4.01 16.07
C MET A 52 -38.51 4.03 15.00
N ILE A 53 -37.98 2.88 14.58
CA ILE A 53 -36.96 2.78 13.53
C ILE A 53 -37.52 2.45 12.15
N ALA A 54 -38.80 2.05 12.07
CA ALA A 54 -39.43 1.59 10.82
C ALA A 54 -39.32 2.60 9.67
N PHE A 55 -39.52 3.89 9.96
CA PHE A 55 -39.37 4.98 8.99
C PHE A 55 -37.91 5.29 8.61
N GLY A 56 -36.95 4.76 9.36
CA GLY A 56 -35.53 4.84 9.03
C GLY A 56 -35.13 3.91 7.87
N MET A 57 -35.97 2.94 7.50
CA MET A 57 -35.75 2.08 6.34
C MET A 57 -36.10 2.82 5.05
N LEU A 58 -35.08 3.29 4.32
CA LEU A 58 -35.26 4.11 3.12
C LEU A 58 -35.26 3.31 1.81
N ASP A 59 -34.94 2.01 1.84
CA ASP A 59 -35.15 1.14 0.68
C ASP A 59 -36.66 0.85 0.52
N PRO A 60 -37.29 1.23 -0.61
CA PRO A 60 -38.72 1.00 -0.82
C PRO A 60 -39.11 -0.47 -0.70
N ARG A 61 -38.20 -1.39 -1.05
CA ARG A 61 -38.46 -2.82 -1.00
C ARG A 61 -38.47 -3.32 0.45
N LEU A 62 -37.53 -2.85 1.29
CA LEU A 62 -37.53 -3.10 2.74
C LEU A 62 -38.77 -2.51 3.40
N HIS A 63 -39.12 -1.28 3.03
CA HIS A 63 -40.28 -0.61 3.58
C HIS A 63 -41.58 -1.34 3.24
N THR A 64 -41.73 -1.82 1.99
CA THR A 64 -42.89 -2.62 1.56
C THR A 64 -42.96 -3.95 2.30
N TRP A 65 -41.82 -4.64 2.48
CA TRP A 65 -41.74 -5.87 3.28
C TRP A 65 -42.17 -5.64 4.73
N TYR A 66 -41.69 -4.57 5.35
CA TYR A 66 -42.08 -4.20 6.71
C TYR A 66 -43.58 -3.93 6.79
N LEU A 67 -44.14 -3.13 5.89
CA LEU A 67 -45.58 -2.82 5.89
C LEU A 67 -46.45 -4.08 5.74
N ALA A 68 -46.01 -5.05 4.93
CA ALA A 68 -46.72 -6.30 4.74
C ALA A 68 -46.74 -7.18 6.00
N GLN A 69 -45.75 -7.05 6.89
CA GLN A 69 -45.60 -7.85 8.10
C GLN A 69 -45.70 -7.03 9.39
N ARG A 70 -46.19 -5.78 9.29
CA ARG A 70 -46.12 -4.78 10.35
C ARG A 70 -46.71 -5.27 11.67
N ALA A 71 -47.88 -5.90 11.63
CA ALA A 71 -48.53 -6.39 12.85
C ALA A 71 -47.69 -7.42 13.61
N THR A 72 -46.99 -8.30 12.89
CA THR A 72 -46.10 -9.32 13.48
C THR A 72 -44.81 -8.71 13.97
N LEU A 73 -44.19 -7.83 13.16
CA LEU A 73 -42.89 -7.21 13.48
C LEU A 73 -43.01 -6.20 14.63
N ASP A 74 -44.09 -5.41 14.69
CA ASP A 74 -44.30 -4.42 15.75
C ASP A 74 -44.71 -5.07 17.10
N ALA A 75 -45.24 -6.30 17.09
CA ALA A 75 -45.60 -7.04 18.29
C ALA A 75 -44.41 -7.81 18.90
N GLY A 76 -43.36 -8.07 18.10
CA GLY A 76 -42.16 -8.75 18.53
C GLY A 76 -41.15 -7.84 19.22
N THR A 77 -40.11 -8.45 19.75
CA THR A 77 -38.92 -7.76 20.27
C THR A 77 -38.04 -7.25 19.12
N PHE A 78 -37.18 -6.27 19.40
CA PHE A 78 -36.19 -5.81 18.43
C PHE A 78 -35.27 -6.94 17.94
N THR A 79 -34.93 -7.90 18.79
CA THR A 79 -34.13 -9.08 18.41
C THR A 79 -34.86 -9.97 17.41
N GLU A 80 -36.16 -10.20 17.59
CA GLU A 80 -36.98 -10.97 16.64
C GLU A 80 -37.11 -10.24 15.30
N TYR A 81 -37.28 -8.91 15.32
CA TYR A 81 -37.24 -8.08 14.12
C TYR A 81 -35.90 -8.22 13.38
N MET A 82 -34.77 -8.14 14.09
CA MET A 82 -33.44 -8.27 13.47
C MET A 82 -33.20 -9.67 12.88
N THR A 83 -33.74 -10.72 13.50
CA THR A 83 -33.73 -12.08 12.93
C THR A 83 -34.56 -12.13 11.66
N ALA A 84 -35.80 -11.64 11.68
CA ALA A 84 -36.67 -11.61 10.51
C ALA A 84 -36.08 -10.78 9.35
N LEU A 85 -35.42 -9.66 9.66
CA LEU A 85 -34.72 -8.83 8.68
C LEU A 85 -33.58 -9.61 8.02
N LYS A 86 -32.73 -10.26 8.81
CA LYS A 86 -31.60 -11.05 8.30
C LYS A 86 -32.08 -12.23 7.45
N ASP A 87 -33.11 -12.94 7.89
CA ASP A 87 -33.66 -14.10 7.17
C ASP A 87 -34.31 -13.71 5.83
N ALA A 88 -34.96 -12.54 5.76
CA ALA A 88 -35.63 -12.09 4.54
C ALA A 88 -34.68 -11.45 3.52
N TRP A 89 -33.54 -10.88 3.95
CA TRP A 89 -32.72 -10.01 3.11
C TRP A 89 -31.27 -10.44 2.91
N LEU A 90 -30.73 -11.28 3.80
CA LEU A 90 -29.43 -11.89 3.56
C LEU A 90 -29.59 -13.12 2.67
N GLU A 91 -28.52 -13.47 1.97
CA GLU A 91 -28.50 -14.67 1.13
C GLU A 91 -28.78 -15.93 1.98
N SER A 92 -29.49 -16.90 1.40
CA SER A 92 -29.68 -18.21 2.06
C SER A 92 -28.34 -18.80 2.51
N HIS A 93 -28.31 -19.27 3.76
CA HIS A 93 -27.13 -19.84 4.41
C HIS A 93 -25.93 -18.88 4.51
N TRP A 94 -26.17 -17.56 4.58
CA TRP A 94 -25.13 -16.55 4.75
C TRP A 94 -24.21 -16.85 5.95
N ASP A 95 -24.80 -17.33 7.05
CA ASP A 95 -24.14 -17.68 8.29
C ASP A 95 -23.17 -18.87 8.12
N THR A 96 -23.62 -19.91 7.44
CA THR A 96 -22.83 -21.10 7.13
C THR A 96 -21.70 -20.76 6.15
N LYS A 97 -21.97 -19.91 5.16
CA LYS A 97 -20.97 -19.42 4.21
C LYS A 97 -19.92 -18.56 4.91
N LEU A 98 -20.32 -17.66 5.79
CA LEU A 98 -19.42 -16.83 6.57
C LEU A 98 -18.59 -17.67 7.55
N ARG A 99 -19.21 -18.64 8.24
CA ARG A 99 -18.48 -19.60 9.08
C ARG A 99 -17.43 -20.38 8.27
N ARG A 100 -17.79 -20.86 7.08
CA ARG A 100 -16.83 -21.53 6.19
C ARG A 100 -15.68 -20.59 5.79
N LYS A 101 -15.96 -19.31 5.53
CA LYS A 101 -14.94 -18.30 5.25
C LYS A 101 -14.00 -18.11 6.44
N VAL A 102 -14.54 -18.01 7.65
CA VAL A 102 -13.74 -17.93 8.90
C VAL A 102 -12.85 -19.18 9.05
N LEU A 103 -13.42 -20.38 8.89
CA LEU A 103 -12.68 -21.65 9.02
C LEU A 103 -11.67 -21.91 7.89
N GLY A 104 -11.82 -21.25 6.74
CA GLY A 104 -10.88 -21.34 5.62
C GLY A 104 -9.84 -20.23 5.58
N SER A 105 -9.89 -19.28 6.52
CA SER A 105 -8.98 -18.14 6.56
C SER A 105 -7.60 -18.55 7.05
N GLN A 106 -6.56 -18.03 6.41
CA GLN A 106 -5.16 -18.30 6.73
C GLN A 106 -4.38 -16.99 6.86
N GLN A 107 -3.36 -16.97 7.73
CA GLN A 107 -2.53 -15.79 7.92
C GLN A 107 -1.84 -15.34 6.62
N GLY A 108 -1.33 -16.29 5.83
CA GLY A 108 -0.57 -15.99 4.61
C GLY A 108 0.59 -15.02 4.90
N ASN A 109 0.63 -13.90 4.19
CA ASN A 109 1.71 -12.90 4.27
C ASN A 109 1.38 -11.67 5.14
N CYS A 110 0.19 -11.61 5.74
CA CYS A 110 -0.17 -10.45 6.58
C CYS A 110 0.33 -10.63 8.03
N ALA A 111 0.41 -9.53 8.75
CA ALA A 111 0.78 -9.56 10.16
C ALA A 111 -0.26 -10.37 10.94
N PHE A 112 0.19 -11.20 11.88
CA PHE A 112 -0.68 -12.10 12.64
C PHE A 112 -1.83 -11.33 13.31
N TYR A 113 -1.53 -10.18 13.91
CA TYR A 113 -2.52 -9.41 14.64
C TYR A 113 -3.62 -8.84 13.75
N GLU A 114 -3.27 -8.36 12.55
CA GLU A 114 -4.25 -7.86 11.58
C GLU A 114 -5.19 -8.98 11.13
N TRP A 115 -4.64 -10.15 10.82
CA TRP A 115 -5.42 -11.33 10.47
C TRP A 115 -6.33 -11.80 11.61
N ALA A 116 -5.81 -11.87 12.83
CA ALA A 116 -6.56 -12.30 14.00
C ALA A 116 -7.71 -11.33 14.33
N LEU A 117 -7.51 -10.03 14.11
CA LEU A 117 -8.58 -9.03 14.24
C LEU A 117 -9.65 -9.21 13.18
N GLU A 118 -9.27 -9.41 11.91
CA GLU A 118 -10.23 -9.65 10.84
C GLU A 118 -11.05 -10.92 11.10
N LEU A 119 -10.41 -11.99 11.59
CA LEU A 119 -11.09 -13.23 11.95
C LEU A 119 -12.11 -13.04 13.08
N GLN A 120 -11.73 -12.28 14.12
CA GLN A 120 -12.62 -11.93 15.23
C GLN A 120 -13.79 -11.06 14.74
N ASN A 121 -13.55 -10.10 13.85
CA ASN A 121 -14.60 -9.25 13.27
C ASN A 121 -15.61 -10.08 12.48
N GLN A 122 -15.14 -10.99 11.62
CA GLN A 122 -16.02 -11.89 10.87
C GLN A 122 -16.81 -12.83 11.79
N ASN A 123 -16.19 -13.38 12.83
CA ASN A 123 -16.89 -14.22 13.79
C ASN A 123 -17.93 -13.43 14.60
N ALA A 124 -17.64 -12.16 14.93
CA ALA A 124 -18.59 -11.30 15.63
C ALA A 124 -19.88 -11.07 14.85
N LEU A 125 -19.86 -11.11 13.51
CA LEU A 125 -21.08 -11.05 12.68
C LEU A 125 -22.00 -12.26 12.89
N LEU A 126 -21.45 -13.40 13.32
CA LEU A 126 -22.19 -14.62 13.63
C LEU A 126 -22.76 -14.63 15.06
N TYR A 127 -22.45 -13.64 15.91
CA TYR A 127 -22.90 -13.62 17.30
C TYR A 127 -24.44 -13.76 17.40
N GLY A 128 -24.88 -14.70 18.24
CA GLY A 128 -26.29 -15.09 18.40
C GLY A 128 -26.75 -16.23 17.46
N ASN A 129 -25.93 -16.65 16.51
CA ASN A 129 -26.18 -17.80 15.63
C ASN A 129 -25.38 -19.02 16.11
N ALA A 130 -25.91 -20.23 15.90
CA ALA A 130 -25.21 -21.50 16.13
C ALA A 130 -23.91 -21.66 15.31
N ALA A 131 -23.73 -20.86 14.26
CA ALA A 131 -22.53 -20.77 13.45
C ALA A 131 -21.37 -20.01 14.13
N HIS A 132 -21.63 -19.24 15.19
CA HIS A 132 -20.62 -18.50 15.96
C HIS A 132 -19.60 -19.45 16.58
N LEU A 133 -18.31 -19.13 16.41
CA LEU A 133 -17.22 -19.87 17.05
C LEU A 133 -16.98 -19.35 18.47
N SER A 134 -16.83 -20.26 19.43
CA SER A 134 -16.38 -19.89 20.78
C SER A 134 -14.92 -19.43 20.78
N ASP A 135 -14.50 -18.76 21.85
CA ASP A 135 -13.11 -18.32 22.01
C ASP A 135 -12.11 -19.48 21.86
N THR A 136 -12.42 -20.66 22.40
CA THR A 136 -11.61 -21.88 22.24
C THR A 136 -11.54 -22.32 20.78
N GLN A 137 -12.67 -22.30 20.07
CA GLN A 137 -12.72 -22.67 18.65
C GLN A 137 -11.96 -21.67 17.77
N LEU A 138 -12.07 -20.38 18.08
CA LEU A 138 -11.30 -19.33 17.41
C LEU A 138 -9.80 -19.48 17.66
N ARG A 139 -9.38 -19.75 18.90
CA ARG A 139 -7.98 -20.02 19.21
C ARG A 139 -7.45 -21.20 18.40
N ASN A 140 -8.16 -22.33 18.40
CA ASN A 140 -7.78 -23.51 17.62
C ASN A 140 -7.68 -23.19 16.12
N GLN A 141 -8.60 -22.38 15.59
CA GLN A 141 -8.57 -21.95 14.19
C GLN A 141 -7.36 -21.07 13.87
N LEU A 142 -7.03 -20.13 14.75
CA LEU A 142 -5.85 -19.28 14.62
C LEU A 142 -4.59 -20.14 14.68
N GLU A 143 -4.44 -20.98 15.71
CA GLU A 143 -3.30 -21.90 15.87
C GLU A 143 -3.05 -22.78 14.64
N ALA A 144 -4.12 -23.34 14.06
CA ALA A 144 -4.02 -24.23 12.91
C ALA A 144 -3.62 -23.53 11.59
N ASN A 145 -3.79 -22.20 11.49
CA ASN A 145 -3.63 -21.46 10.23
C ASN A 145 -2.64 -20.28 10.33
N ILE A 146 -1.83 -20.26 11.40
CA ILE A 146 -0.62 -19.43 11.49
C ILE A 146 0.35 -19.81 10.37
N CYS A 147 1.09 -18.83 9.84
CA CYS A 147 2.09 -19.09 8.81
C CYS A 147 3.26 -19.92 9.35
N GLU A 148 3.86 -20.76 8.51
CA GLU A 148 4.90 -21.72 8.91
C GLU A 148 6.08 -21.08 9.66
N GLU A 149 6.45 -19.85 9.28
CA GLU A 149 7.53 -19.09 9.90
C GLU A 149 7.23 -18.68 11.36
N LEU A 150 5.96 -18.46 11.71
CA LEU A 150 5.52 -18.09 13.06
C LEU A 150 5.14 -19.31 13.90
N THR A 151 4.75 -20.42 13.27
CA THR A 151 4.39 -21.67 13.97
C THR A 151 5.50 -22.16 14.91
N ILE A 152 6.76 -22.15 14.46
CA ILE A 152 7.89 -22.61 15.28
C ILE A 152 8.11 -21.72 16.51
N PRO A 153 8.20 -20.38 16.41
CA PRO A 153 8.22 -19.48 17.57
C PRO A 153 7.09 -19.74 18.57
N VAL A 154 5.85 -19.88 18.10
CA VAL A 154 4.67 -20.10 18.96
C VAL A 154 4.79 -21.43 19.73
N LEU A 155 5.15 -22.51 19.05
CA LEU A 155 5.36 -23.82 19.70
C LEU A 155 6.49 -23.78 20.74
N ARG A 156 7.57 -23.03 20.46
CA ARG A 156 8.70 -22.88 21.39
C ARG A 156 8.35 -22.05 22.63
N ALA A 157 7.44 -21.08 22.49
CA ALA A 157 7.01 -20.23 23.58
C ALA A 157 6.23 -21.00 24.66
N LYS A 158 5.64 -22.16 24.32
CA LYS A 158 4.88 -23.02 25.25
C LYS A 158 3.86 -22.20 26.05
N LEU A 159 3.06 -21.41 25.33
CA LEU A 159 2.00 -20.58 25.90
C LEU A 159 1.02 -21.45 26.70
N ALA A 160 0.54 -20.94 27.83
CA ALA A 160 -0.33 -21.71 28.70
C ALA A 160 -1.71 -21.99 28.05
N ASP A 161 -2.26 -23.18 28.29
CA ASP A 161 -3.53 -23.60 27.71
C ASP A 161 -4.72 -22.83 28.27
N ASP A 162 -4.62 -22.32 29.50
CA ASP A 162 -5.66 -21.57 30.20
C ASP A 162 -5.69 -20.06 29.86
N LEU A 163 -4.81 -19.60 28.97
CA LEU A 163 -4.85 -18.22 28.49
C LEU A 163 -6.19 -17.93 27.83
N THR A 164 -6.77 -16.78 28.20
CA THR A 164 -7.90 -16.21 27.47
C THR A 164 -7.49 -15.93 26.03
N LEU A 165 -8.45 -15.99 25.10
CA LEU A 165 -8.18 -15.73 23.68
C LEU A 165 -7.41 -14.42 23.47
N LYS A 166 -7.85 -13.34 24.14
CA LYS A 166 -7.18 -12.04 24.08
C LYS A 166 -5.70 -12.10 24.48
N LYS A 167 -5.39 -12.69 25.65
CA LYS A 167 -4.02 -12.79 26.14
C LYS A 167 -3.16 -13.65 25.22
N TRP A 168 -3.73 -14.76 24.73
CA TRP A 168 -3.04 -15.63 23.79
C TRP A 168 -2.71 -14.89 22.47
N ILE A 169 -3.65 -14.11 21.91
CA ILE A 169 -3.41 -13.29 20.71
C ILE A 169 -2.30 -12.25 20.97
N GLU A 170 -2.27 -11.62 22.14
CA GLU A 170 -1.24 -10.64 22.51
C GLU A 170 0.16 -11.28 22.56
N GLU A 171 0.29 -12.47 23.15
CA GLU A 171 1.56 -13.21 23.18
C GLU A 171 2.03 -13.62 21.78
N VAL A 172 1.14 -14.16 20.94
CA VAL A 172 1.50 -14.54 19.57
C VAL A 172 1.84 -13.32 18.72
N LYS A 173 1.16 -12.20 18.92
CA LYS A 173 1.51 -10.92 18.30
C LYS A 173 2.95 -10.52 18.65
N HIS A 174 3.36 -10.59 19.92
CA HIS A 174 4.73 -10.24 20.31
C HIS A 174 5.78 -11.13 19.63
N LEU A 175 5.47 -12.40 19.43
CA LEU A 175 6.34 -13.32 18.68
C LEU A 175 6.42 -12.94 17.20
N ASP A 176 5.29 -12.54 16.60
CA ASP A 176 5.24 -12.13 15.20
C ASP A 176 5.93 -10.78 14.96
N ASP A 177 5.73 -9.81 15.85
CA ASP A 177 6.40 -8.50 15.80
C ASP A 177 7.92 -8.69 15.81
N LYS A 178 8.43 -9.53 16.71
CA LYS A 178 9.86 -9.88 16.77
C LYS A 178 10.34 -10.55 15.48
N ARG A 179 9.57 -11.51 14.93
CA ARG A 179 9.89 -12.18 13.67
C ARG A 179 9.99 -11.17 12.52
N LEU A 180 9.05 -10.23 12.43
CA LEU A 180 9.02 -9.19 11.40
C LEU A 180 10.18 -8.21 11.55
N GLU A 181 10.56 -7.84 12.77
CA GLU A 181 11.74 -7.03 13.06
C GLU A 181 13.04 -7.74 12.62
N ASP A 182 13.20 -9.02 12.96
CA ASP A 182 14.36 -9.82 12.56
C ASP A 182 14.46 -9.94 11.03
N LEU A 183 13.33 -10.19 10.35
CA LEU A 183 13.26 -10.21 8.88
C LEU A 183 13.64 -8.85 8.27
N ALA A 184 13.13 -7.75 8.83
CA ALA A 184 13.47 -6.41 8.37
C ALA A 184 14.95 -6.09 8.58
N SER A 185 15.53 -6.52 9.70
CA SER A 185 16.96 -6.37 10.00
C SER A 185 17.82 -7.15 9.01
N HIS A 186 17.52 -8.43 8.78
CA HIS A 186 18.23 -9.26 7.80
C HIS A 186 18.14 -8.70 6.38
N LYS A 187 16.97 -8.19 5.99
CA LYS A 187 16.79 -7.53 4.69
C LYS A 187 17.69 -6.30 4.54
N ARG A 188 17.78 -5.45 5.57
CA ARG A 188 18.69 -4.28 5.56
C ARG A 188 20.16 -4.68 5.42
N ILE A 189 20.60 -5.68 6.19
CA ILE A 189 21.98 -6.19 6.12
C ILE A 189 22.28 -6.73 4.72
N ALA A 190 21.37 -7.53 4.14
CA ALA A 190 21.53 -8.08 2.80
C ALA A 190 21.61 -6.98 1.72
N GLU A 191 20.76 -5.94 1.82
CA GLU A 191 20.79 -4.79 0.92
C GLU A 191 22.10 -4.01 1.02
N ASP A 192 22.63 -3.81 2.23
CA ASP A 192 23.88 -3.10 2.46
C ASP A 192 25.11 -3.87 1.97
N LEU A 193 25.12 -5.19 2.15
CA LEU A 193 26.14 -6.07 1.57
C LEU A 193 26.08 -6.05 0.04
N TYR A 194 24.88 -6.09 -0.55
CA TYR A 194 24.69 -6.00 -2.00
C TYR A 194 25.19 -4.66 -2.56
N LYS A 195 24.87 -3.54 -1.90
CA LYS A 195 25.36 -2.20 -2.29
C LYS A 195 26.87 -2.09 -2.14
N SER A 196 27.45 -2.65 -1.08
CA SER A 196 28.89 -2.62 -0.82
C SER A 196 29.66 -3.46 -1.83
N SER A 197 29.14 -4.65 -2.21
CA SER A 197 29.74 -5.50 -3.25
C SER A 197 29.72 -4.84 -4.64
N LYS A 198 28.69 -4.06 -4.97
CA LYS A 198 28.69 -3.26 -6.20
C LYS A 198 29.74 -2.14 -6.19
N ARG A 199 30.10 -1.61 -5.01
CA ARG A 199 31.12 -0.56 -4.87
C ARG A 199 32.55 -1.10 -4.96
N THR A 200 32.83 -2.28 -4.42
CA THR A 200 34.17 -2.89 -4.44
C THR A 200 34.57 -3.45 -5.80
N ASN A 201 33.61 -3.86 -6.64
CA ASN A 201 33.90 -4.38 -7.99
C ASN A 201 34.43 -3.31 -8.98
N THR A 202 34.54 -2.05 -8.54
CA THR A 202 35.13 -0.95 -9.30
C THR A 202 36.63 -0.72 -8.99
N TYR A 203 37.21 -1.40 -7.98
CA TYR A 203 38.55 -1.07 -7.46
C TYR A 203 39.64 -2.15 -7.56
N THR A 204 39.37 -3.35 -8.07
CA THR A 204 40.41 -4.40 -8.19
C THR A 204 40.80 -4.68 -9.64
N SER A 205 41.85 -4.01 -10.12
CA SER A 205 42.68 -4.54 -11.21
C SER A 205 44.12 -3.99 -11.15
N THR A 206 44.89 -4.42 -10.14
CA THR A 206 46.35 -4.31 -10.13
C THR A 206 46.94 -5.37 -9.21
N ASN A 207 47.32 -6.51 -9.77
CA ASN A 207 48.59 -7.21 -9.51
C ASN A 207 48.52 -8.63 -10.06
N LYS A 208 49.25 -8.89 -11.14
CA LYS A 208 49.70 -10.24 -11.49
C LYS A 208 51.20 -10.24 -11.72
N THR A 209 51.86 -10.99 -10.85
CA THR A 209 53.26 -11.38 -10.88
C THR A 209 53.58 -12.18 -12.14
N SER A 210 54.79 -11.97 -12.62
CA SER A 210 55.43 -12.46 -13.83
C SER A 210 55.58 -13.98 -13.93
N VAL A 211 55.17 -14.56 -15.06
CA VAL A 211 55.78 -15.77 -15.65
C VAL A 211 55.79 -15.59 -17.18
N PRO A 212 56.93 -15.80 -17.88
CA PRO A 212 57.05 -15.48 -19.30
C PRO A 212 56.61 -16.66 -20.16
N LYS A 213 55.68 -16.42 -21.09
CA LYS A 213 55.57 -17.22 -22.31
C LYS A 213 55.36 -16.30 -23.51
N THR A 214 56.42 -16.24 -24.29
CA THR A 214 56.53 -15.74 -25.66
C THR A 214 55.45 -16.37 -26.54
N HIS A 215 54.70 -15.56 -27.29
CA HIS A 215 54.41 -15.77 -28.71
C HIS A 215 53.82 -14.48 -29.34
N THR A 216 54.64 -13.91 -30.19
CA THR A 216 54.42 -13.07 -31.39
C THR A 216 52.97 -12.84 -31.86
N SER A 217 52.52 -11.59 -31.79
CA SER A 217 51.90 -10.86 -32.92
C SER A 217 51.71 -9.38 -32.55
N SER A 218 52.35 -8.52 -33.32
CA SER A 218 52.39 -7.08 -33.16
C SER A 218 51.06 -6.42 -33.52
N SER A 219 50.32 -5.99 -32.51
CA SER A 219 49.37 -4.89 -32.61
C SER A 219 49.72 -3.93 -31.48
N SER A 220 50.36 -2.83 -31.83
CA SER A 220 50.71 -1.72 -30.94
C SER A 220 49.42 -1.03 -30.48
N ARG A 221 48.71 -1.65 -29.53
CA ARG A 221 47.50 -1.08 -28.93
C ARG A 221 47.90 -0.01 -27.94
N LEU A 222 47.40 1.22 -28.15
CA LEU A 222 47.45 2.27 -27.15
C LEU A 222 46.85 1.77 -25.83
N GLY A 223 47.61 1.94 -24.73
CA GLY A 223 47.13 1.64 -23.39
C GLY A 223 45.88 2.45 -23.04
N THR A 224 45.08 1.96 -22.10
CA THR A 224 43.87 2.61 -21.61
C THR A 224 44.14 4.07 -21.21
N LEU A 225 43.22 4.98 -21.52
CA LEU A 225 43.31 6.39 -21.08
C LEU A 225 43.48 6.45 -19.56
N SER A 226 44.46 7.22 -19.10
CA SER A 226 44.61 7.51 -17.67
C SER A 226 43.44 8.36 -17.15
N GLU A 227 43.16 8.28 -15.84
CA GLU A 227 42.09 9.06 -15.18
C GLU A 227 42.27 10.58 -15.42
N THR A 228 43.52 11.03 -15.46
CA THR A 228 43.88 12.43 -15.70
C THR A 228 43.57 12.86 -17.13
N GLU A 229 43.94 12.07 -18.14
CA GLU A 229 43.61 12.33 -19.55
C GLU A 229 42.11 12.27 -19.83
N ARG A 230 41.41 11.33 -19.18
CA ARG A 230 39.94 11.23 -19.27
C ARG A 230 39.28 12.47 -18.69
N THR A 231 39.73 12.96 -17.54
CA THR A 231 39.21 14.19 -16.93
C THR A 231 39.47 15.40 -17.82
N LEU A 232 40.66 15.47 -18.44
CA LEU A 232 41.03 16.56 -19.35
C LEU A 232 40.17 16.57 -20.62
N LEU A 233 39.98 15.41 -21.25
CA LEU A 233 39.12 15.27 -22.43
C LEU A 233 37.66 15.58 -22.10
N MET A 234 37.16 15.16 -20.93
CA MET A 234 35.81 15.51 -20.49
C MET A 234 35.63 17.01 -20.26
N LYS A 235 36.59 17.66 -19.59
CA LYS A 235 36.58 19.11 -19.31
C LYS A 235 36.63 19.95 -20.59
N HIS A 236 37.37 19.51 -21.61
CA HIS A 236 37.60 20.26 -22.85
C HIS A 236 36.80 19.71 -24.05
N LYS A 237 35.69 19.01 -23.80
CA LYS A 237 34.78 18.44 -24.83
C LYS A 237 35.54 17.68 -25.93
N GLY A 238 36.49 16.86 -25.53
CA GLY A 238 37.31 16.02 -26.39
C GLY A 238 36.74 14.60 -26.57
N CYS A 239 37.23 13.90 -27.58
CA CYS A 239 36.82 12.52 -27.85
C CYS A 239 37.78 11.52 -27.21
N PHE A 240 37.25 10.53 -26.49
CA PHE A 240 38.07 9.52 -25.82
C PHE A 240 38.65 8.45 -26.76
N LYS A 241 38.23 8.41 -28.03
CA LYS A 241 38.72 7.43 -29.01
C LYS A 241 39.92 7.97 -29.79
N CYS A 242 39.80 9.17 -30.36
CA CYS A 242 40.89 9.83 -31.09
C CYS A 242 41.77 10.73 -30.22
N ARG A 243 41.38 10.97 -28.96
CA ARG A 243 42.13 11.74 -27.94
C ARG A 243 42.43 13.19 -28.35
N LYS A 244 41.51 13.82 -29.09
CA LYS A 244 41.59 15.24 -29.49
C LYS A 244 40.61 16.11 -28.68
N PHE A 245 40.99 17.35 -28.36
CA PHE A 245 40.16 18.34 -27.67
C PHE A 245 39.20 19.08 -28.62
N TYR A 246 38.09 19.60 -28.09
CA TYR A 246 37.14 20.46 -28.79
C TYR A 246 36.59 19.91 -30.12
N VAL A 247 36.29 18.62 -30.17
CA VAL A 247 35.68 17.97 -31.35
C VAL A 247 34.17 17.82 -31.17
N SER A 248 33.41 17.87 -32.27
CA SER A 248 31.94 17.75 -32.23
C SER A 248 31.44 16.31 -32.07
N HIS A 249 32.32 15.32 -32.07
CA HIS A 249 31.97 13.90 -31.98
C HIS A 249 32.40 13.29 -30.65
N GLN A 250 31.66 12.27 -30.21
CA GLN A 250 32.02 11.44 -29.06
C GLN A 250 32.46 10.04 -29.51
N SER A 251 33.02 9.23 -28.62
CA SER A 251 33.67 7.94 -28.94
C SER A 251 32.81 6.98 -29.78
N LYS A 252 31.48 7.04 -29.68
CA LYS A 252 30.56 6.21 -30.47
C LYS A 252 30.46 6.64 -31.94
N GLU A 253 30.66 7.92 -32.22
CA GLU A 253 30.53 8.54 -33.54
C GLU A 253 31.91 8.93 -34.14
N CYS A 254 32.99 8.47 -33.50
CA CYS A 254 34.35 8.83 -33.89
C CYS A 254 34.85 7.98 -35.07
N THR A 255 35.01 8.62 -36.23
CA THR A 255 35.57 8.06 -37.47
C THR A 255 37.10 8.13 -37.55
N ASP A 256 37.73 9.04 -36.79
CA ASP A 256 39.18 9.34 -36.86
C ASP A 256 40.10 8.22 -36.33
N GLY A 257 39.56 7.17 -35.72
CA GLY A 257 40.35 6.09 -35.12
C GLY A 257 41.15 6.51 -33.89
N ALA A 258 41.92 5.58 -33.31
CA ALA A 258 42.85 5.87 -32.22
C ALA A 258 44.18 6.37 -32.79
N PRO A 259 44.90 7.31 -32.12
CA PRO A 259 46.20 7.75 -32.58
C PRO A 259 47.21 6.60 -32.62
N ASP A 260 48.31 6.75 -33.36
CA ASP A 260 49.34 5.73 -33.39
C ASP A 260 50.07 5.65 -32.04
N ALA A 261 50.24 4.44 -31.51
CA ALA A 261 50.87 4.19 -30.21
C ALA A 261 52.35 4.57 -30.18
N SER A 262 53.03 4.58 -31.34
CA SER A 262 54.46 4.92 -31.42
C SER A 262 54.75 6.42 -31.27
N THR A 263 53.76 7.27 -31.54
CA THR A 263 53.90 8.74 -31.56
C THR A 263 53.05 9.45 -30.52
N TYR A 264 52.26 8.70 -29.75
CA TYR A 264 51.33 9.27 -28.79
C TYR A 264 52.05 9.82 -27.56
N LYS A 265 51.86 11.12 -27.32
CA LYS A 265 52.24 11.80 -26.07
C LYS A 265 51.01 11.95 -25.18
N THR A 266 51.20 11.77 -23.87
CA THR A 266 50.14 11.97 -22.88
C THR A 266 49.61 13.38 -22.92
N LEU A 267 48.28 13.53 -22.89
CA LEU A 267 47.65 14.85 -23.01
C LEU A 267 47.85 15.71 -21.77
N THR A 268 48.28 16.95 -21.95
CA THR A 268 48.49 17.92 -20.87
C THR A 268 47.51 19.10 -20.95
N GLU A 269 47.35 19.86 -19.85
CA GLU A 269 46.50 21.06 -19.82
C GLU A 269 47.02 22.15 -20.77
N SER A 270 48.34 22.21 -21.02
CA SER A 270 48.93 23.05 -22.06
C SER A 270 48.46 22.70 -23.48
N ASP A 271 48.29 21.41 -23.80
CA ASP A 271 47.82 20.96 -25.11
C ASP A 271 46.34 21.31 -25.34
N ALA A 272 45.54 21.26 -24.27
CA ALA A 272 44.15 21.69 -24.32
C ALA A 272 44.02 23.20 -24.58
N ILE A 273 44.89 24.02 -23.97
CA ILE A 273 44.89 25.47 -24.20
C ILE A 273 45.34 25.79 -25.63
N ALA A 274 46.34 25.09 -26.16
CA ALA A 274 46.82 25.26 -27.53
C ALA A 274 45.78 24.84 -28.59
N ALA A 275 44.95 23.83 -28.30
CA ALA A 275 43.93 23.30 -29.20
C ALA A 275 42.61 24.10 -29.22
N LYS A 276 42.47 25.16 -28.41
CA LYS A 276 41.22 25.91 -28.29
C LYS A 276 40.91 26.70 -29.58
N PRO A 277 39.73 26.51 -30.20
CA PRO A 277 39.36 27.28 -31.40
C PRO A 277 39.18 28.75 -31.04
N LYS A 278 39.78 29.66 -31.83
CA LYS A 278 39.57 31.11 -31.73
C LYS A 278 38.12 31.41 -32.17
N SER A 279 37.23 31.73 -31.23
CA SER A 279 35.82 31.99 -31.54
C SER A 279 35.64 33.33 -32.27
N LYS A 280 35.05 33.29 -33.47
CA LYS A 280 34.38 34.45 -34.08
C LYS A 280 33.05 34.68 -33.34
N THR A 281 32.80 35.91 -32.93
CA THR A 281 31.54 36.42 -32.35
C THR A 281 30.44 36.53 -33.39
N VAL A 282 29.25 35.93 -33.19
CA VAL A 282 27.97 36.42 -33.75
C VAL A 282 26.74 36.00 -32.92
N ALA A 283 26.02 37.04 -32.48
CA ALA A 283 24.57 37.30 -32.27
C ALA A 283 23.56 36.27 -31.71
N ALA A 284 22.72 36.81 -30.80
CA ALA A 284 21.51 36.27 -30.21
C ALA A 284 20.26 36.53 -31.07
N VAL A 285 19.34 35.55 -31.14
CA VAL A 285 17.89 35.62 -31.46
C VAL A 285 17.30 34.26 -31.01
N GLY A 286 16.13 34.06 -30.42
CA GLY A 286 15.00 34.90 -30.02
C GLY A 286 13.99 34.01 -29.26
N THR A 287 13.21 34.62 -28.37
CA THR A 287 12.19 33.98 -27.52
C THR A 287 10.90 33.68 -28.29
N VAL A 288 10.32 32.49 -28.10
CA VAL A 288 8.96 32.15 -28.55
C VAL A 288 8.11 31.82 -27.31
N GLY A 289 6.94 32.46 -27.24
CA GLY A 289 6.05 32.48 -26.08
C GLY A 289 5.23 31.22 -25.87
N ALA A 290 4.77 31.06 -24.63
CA ALA A 290 3.74 30.11 -24.23
C ALA A 290 2.64 30.84 -23.45
N VAL A 291 1.42 30.37 -23.68
CA VAL A 291 0.11 30.96 -23.40
C VAL A 291 -0.41 30.54 -22.02
N MET A 292 -0.96 31.52 -21.29
CA MET A 292 -2.02 31.58 -20.25
C MET A 292 -2.28 30.41 -19.27
N PRO A 293 -2.61 30.77 -18.01
CA PRO A 293 -3.79 30.28 -17.29
C PRO A 293 -4.75 31.46 -16.96
N SER A 294 -6.07 31.34 -17.23
CA SER A 294 -7.14 30.89 -16.30
C SER A 294 -7.11 31.59 -14.93
N SER A 295 -8.19 32.03 -14.30
CA SER A 295 -9.62 32.22 -14.59
C SER A 295 -10.14 32.96 -13.36
N VAL A 296 -10.98 33.98 -13.59
CA VAL A 296 -12.00 34.55 -12.70
C VAL A 296 -12.07 34.06 -11.24
N LEU A 297 -11.77 34.97 -10.31
CA LEU A 297 -12.22 34.90 -8.92
C LEU A 297 -13.38 35.89 -8.78
N ASP A 298 -14.55 35.33 -8.52
CA ASP A 298 -15.80 36.01 -8.18
C ASP A 298 -15.67 36.69 -6.81
N ASP A 299 -16.11 37.94 -6.76
CA ASP A 299 -15.94 38.88 -5.66
C ASP A 299 -17.23 38.98 -4.85
N GLY A 300 -17.06 39.13 -3.53
CA GLY A 300 -17.92 40.00 -2.74
C GLY A 300 -19.34 39.54 -2.43
N SER A 301 -19.48 38.72 -1.40
CA SER A 301 -20.64 38.77 -0.50
C SER A 301 -20.59 40.08 0.32
N SER A 302 -21.64 40.91 0.28
CA SER A 302 -22.21 41.57 1.49
C SER A 302 -23.44 42.43 1.17
N SER A 303 -24.52 42.18 1.92
CA SER A 303 -25.51 43.09 2.53
C SER A 303 -26.12 44.26 1.74
N GLU A 304 -27.47 44.30 1.72
CA GLU A 304 -28.36 45.45 1.94
C GLU A 304 -29.81 44.89 1.81
N ASP A 305 -30.56 44.74 2.89
CA ASP A 305 -31.46 45.71 3.54
C ASP A 305 -32.87 45.82 2.89
N ASP A 306 -33.85 45.57 3.77
CA ASP A 306 -35.13 46.28 3.93
C ASP A 306 -36.47 45.80 3.31
N ILE A 307 -37.50 46.05 4.14
CA ILE A 307 -38.93 46.28 3.86
C ILE A 307 -39.95 45.11 3.97
N SER A 308 -40.56 45.05 5.17
CA SER A 308 -42.00 45.23 5.49
C SER A 308 -43.06 44.93 4.42
N ASP A 309 -43.94 43.94 4.64
CA ASP A 309 -45.32 44.04 5.21
C ASP A 309 -45.90 42.62 5.34
#